data_AF-A0A6P4C8F3-F1
#
_entry.id   AF-A0A6P4C8F3-F1
#
_cell.length_a   1.000
_cell.length_b   1.000
_cell.length_c   1.000
_cell.angle_alpha   90.00
_cell.angle_beta   90.00
_cell.angle_gamma   90.00
#
_symmetry.space_group_name_H-M   'P 1'
#
loop_
_entity.id
_entity.type
_entity.pdbx_description
1 polymer ?
#
loop_
_entity_poly.entity_id
_entity_poly.type
_entity_poly.pdbx_seq_one_letter_code
_entity_poly.pdbx_strand_id
1 'polypeptide(L)'
;MVRLYSTSAFYFALAYPGSNLLSIGQLFTVTLVPQGFHGGEEAAVSASLPLAKRSVLGGLLPESLLYVLKRSGPAAFAAAMVSDSDTPEIIWTHKMRAENLIRQVLQHLGDFPQKLTQYCHVLYDYAPMPPVTYPELRDEMWCHHYY
;
A
#
# COMPACT_ATOMS: atom_id res chain seq x y z
N MET A 1 13.48 14.01 -8.03
CA MET A 1 13.06 12.63 -7.65
C MET A 1 12.12 12.11 -8.73
N VAL A 2 12.28 10.89 -9.22
CA VAL A 2 11.37 10.28 -10.21
C VAL A 2 9.98 10.12 -9.57
N ARG A 3 8.90 10.38 -10.33
CA ARG A 3 7.51 10.18 -9.89
C ARG A 3 7.15 8.70 -10.04
N LEU A 4 7.63 7.86 -9.14
CA LEU A 4 7.35 6.43 -9.16
C LEU A 4 5.85 6.16 -8.98
N TYR A 5 5.13 7.04 -8.28
CA TYR A 5 3.68 6.90 -8.08
C TYR A 5 2.88 6.94 -9.38
N SER A 6 3.37 7.63 -10.42
CA SER A 6 2.70 7.69 -11.72
C SER A 6 3.02 6.50 -12.61
N THR A 7 3.67 5.46 -12.07
CA THR A 7 3.91 4.19 -12.74
C THR A 7 3.08 3.09 -12.09
N SER A 8 3.00 1.92 -12.72
CA SER A 8 2.34 0.75 -12.14
C SER A 8 3.15 0.06 -11.02
N ALA A 9 4.33 0.57 -10.64
CA ALA A 9 5.25 -0.10 -9.73
C ALA A 9 4.62 -0.43 -8.37
N PHE A 10 3.88 0.50 -7.77
CA PHE A 10 3.20 0.26 -6.48
C PHE A 10 2.09 -0.78 -6.61
N TYR A 11 1.30 -0.72 -7.69
CA TYR A 11 0.24 -1.69 -7.94
C TYR A 11 0.79 -3.09 -8.16
N PHE A 12 1.87 -3.25 -8.94
CA PHE A 12 2.53 -4.55 -9.07
C PHE A 12 3.13 -5.06 -7.77
N ALA A 13 3.74 -4.18 -6.96
CA ALA A 13 4.28 -4.55 -5.65
C ALA A 13 3.17 -5.03 -4.69
N LEU A 14 2.02 -4.36 -4.67
CA LEU A 14 0.87 -4.73 -3.84
C LEU A 14 0.15 -5.99 -4.36
N ALA A 15 0.10 -6.18 -5.69
CA ALA A 15 -0.50 -7.35 -6.32
C ALA A 15 0.38 -8.61 -6.28
N TYR A 16 1.63 -8.49 -5.81
CA TYR A 16 2.55 -9.63 -5.76
C TYR A 16 2.04 -10.69 -4.76
N PRO A 17 1.76 -11.93 -5.20
CA PRO A 17 1.17 -12.96 -4.34
C PRO A 17 2.20 -13.71 -3.48
N GLY A 18 3.50 -13.60 -3.79
CA GLY A 18 4.57 -14.32 -3.09
C GLY A 18 4.82 -13.81 -1.67
N SER A 19 5.65 -14.54 -0.91
CA SER A 19 5.97 -14.22 0.49
C SER A 19 7.30 -13.49 0.70
N ASN A 20 8.15 -13.44 -0.32
CA ASN A 20 9.44 -12.75 -0.34
C ASN A 20 9.28 -11.22 -0.50
N LEU A 21 8.60 -10.60 0.46
CA LEU A 21 8.21 -9.18 0.42
C LEU A 21 9.27 -8.22 0.96
N LEU A 22 10.46 -8.68 1.38
CA LEU A 22 11.46 -7.82 2.01
C LEU A 22 11.88 -6.66 1.10
N SER A 23 12.19 -6.92 -0.17
CA SER A 23 12.59 -5.88 -1.12
C SER A 23 11.45 -4.91 -1.43
N ILE A 24 10.21 -5.39 -1.45
CA ILE A 24 9.02 -4.54 -1.58
C ILE A 24 8.87 -3.66 -0.34
N GLY A 25 9.04 -4.21 0.86
CA GLY A 25 9.05 -3.47 2.10
C GLY A 25 10.12 -2.37 2.09
N GLN A 26 11.34 -2.68 1.66
CA GLN A 26 12.44 -1.70 1.55
C GLN A 26 12.09 -0.57 0.58
N LEU A 27 11.53 -0.90 -0.59
CA LEU A 27 11.04 0.08 -1.56
C LEU A 27 9.97 0.98 -0.93
N PHE A 28 9.00 0.38 -0.24
CA PHE A 28 7.94 1.13 0.42
C PHE A 28 8.48 2.02 1.52
N THR A 29 9.43 1.59 2.35
CA THR A 29 10.05 2.42 3.39
C THR A 29 10.61 3.73 2.83
N VAL A 30 11.33 3.68 1.70
CA VAL A 30 11.97 4.89 1.12
C VAL A 30 11.03 5.75 0.29
N THR A 31 9.86 5.22 -0.10
CA THR A 31 8.88 5.92 -0.93
C THR A 31 7.62 6.35 -0.17
N LEU A 32 7.37 5.80 1.02
CA LEU A 32 6.11 5.86 1.75
C LEU A 32 5.51 7.27 1.80
N VAL A 33 6.31 8.23 2.25
CA VAL A 33 5.96 9.66 2.37
C VAL A 33 6.51 10.48 1.19
N PRO A 34 7.75 10.27 0.70
CA PRO A 34 8.29 11.07 -0.40
C PRO A 34 7.54 10.96 -1.72
N GLN A 35 6.84 9.85 -1.96
CA GLN A 35 5.98 9.64 -3.14
C GLN A 35 4.49 9.83 -2.81
N GLY A 36 4.17 10.24 -1.57
CA GLY A 36 2.80 10.52 -1.15
C GLY A 36 2.20 11.67 -1.93
N PHE A 37 0.88 11.65 -2.10
CA PHE A 37 0.15 12.58 -2.95
C PHE A 37 0.22 14.01 -2.38
N HIS A 38 1.20 14.80 -2.84
CA HIS A 38 1.30 16.24 -2.57
C HIS A 38 1.81 16.93 -3.83
N GLY A 39 0.88 17.30 -4.71
CA GLY A 39 1.13 18.32 -5.72
C GLY A 39 0.88 19.70 -5.12
N GLY A 40 1.92 20.36 -4.59
CA GLY A 40 1.84 21.79 -4.19
C GLY A 40 1.86 22.08 -2.69
N GLU A 41 1.62 23.36 -2.35
CA GLU A 41 1.82 24.09 -1.06
C GLU A 41 1.34 23.43 0.25
N GLU A 42 0.63 22.30 0.20
CA GLU A 42 0.06 21.64 1.38
C GLU A 42 1.07 20.87 2.25
N ALA A 43 2.34 20.78 1.85
CA ALA A 43 3.37 20.01 2.58
C ALA A 43 3.56 20.43 4.05
N ALA A 44 3.25 21.69 4.41
CA ALA A 44 3.28 22.17 5.81
C ALA A 44 2.06 21.70 6.62
N VAL A 45 0.89 21.56 5.98
CA VAL A 45 -0.34 21.02 6.57
C VAL A 45 -0.24 19.49 6.69
N SER A 46 0.52 18.85 5.80
CA SER A 46 0.74 17.41 5.80
C SER A 46 1.38 16.85 7.06
N ALA A 47 2.14 17.62 7.83
CA ALA A 47 2.80 17.10 9.02
C ALA A 47 1.82 16.65 10.11
N SER A 48 0.65 17.30 10.22
CA SER A 48 -0.40 17.01 11.20
C SER A 48 -1.43 15.99 10.71
N LEU A 49 -1.43 15.64 9.42
CA LEU A 49 -2.34 14.66 8.87
C LEU A 49 -1.95 13.21 9.27
N PRO A 50 -2.94 12.30 9.39
CA PRO A 50 -2.70 10.87 9.57
C PRO A 50 -1.76 10.30 8.50
N LEU A 51 -1.06 9.22 8.82
CA LEU A 51 -0.07 8.62 7.91
C LEU A 51 -0.75 8.15 6.62
N ALA A 52 -1.97 7.62 6.72
CA ALA A 52 -2.78 7.21 5.58
C ALA A 52 -3.05 8.35 4.59
N LYS A 53 -3.15 9.61 5.03
CA LYS A 53 -3.37 10.75 4.11
C LYS A 53 -2.10 11.29 3.47
N ARG A 54 -0.94 10.96 4.05
CA ARG A 54 0.36 11.45 3.59
C ARG A 54 1.11 10.45 2.74
N SER A 55 0.64 9.20 2.71
CA SER A 55 1.36 8.09 2.12
C SER A 55 0.91 7.79 0.70
N VAL A 56 1.85 7.36 -0.16
CA VAL A 56 1.53 6.82 -1.49
C VAL A 56 0.72 5.52 -1.42
N LEU A 57 0.81 4.80 -0.30
CA LEU A 57 0.06 3.58 -0.02
C LEU A 57 -1.23 3.87 0.77
N GLY A 58 -1.51 5.15 1.01
CA GLY A 58 -2.71 5.63 1.68
C GLY A 58 -3.98 5.17 0.97
N GLY A 59 -4.93 4.63 1.72
CA GLY A 59 -6.16 4.07 1.16
C GLY A 59 -5.98 2.72 0.44
N LEU A 60 -4.76 2.28 0.16
CA LEU A 60 -4.50 0.95 -0.42
C LEU A 60 -4.23 -0.10 0.65
N LEU A 61 -3.51 0.27 1.71
CA LEU A 61 -3.24 -0.59 2.86
C LEU A 61 -3.95 -0.06 4.12
N PRO A 62 -4.35 -0.96 5.05
CA PRO A 62 -4.75 -0.57 6.40
C PRO A 62 -3.67 0.27 7.09
N GLU A 63 -4.09 1.26 7.88
CA GLU A 63 -3.15 2.18 8.54
C GLU A 63 -2.23 1.47 9.54
N SER A 64 -2.68 0.37 10.15
CA SER A 64 -1.87 -0.53 10.99
C SER A 64 -0.61 -1.03 10.27
N LEU A 65 -0.73 -1.48 9.02
CA LEU A 65 0.41 -1.97 8.23
C LEU A 65 1.34 -0.85 7.79
N LEU A 66 0.80 0.33 7.46
CA LEU A 66 1.62 1.53 7.19
C LEU A 66 2.42 1.91 8.44
N TYR A 67 1.82 1.79 9.62
CA TYR A 67 2.47 2.05 10.88
C TYR A 67 3.57 1.03 11.19
N VAL A 68 3.33 -0.27 10.99
CA VAL A 68 4.36 -1.32 11.12
C VAL A 68 5.56 -1.01 10.24
N LEU A 69 5.33 -0.65 8.97
CA LEU A 69 6.40 -0.29 8.04
C LEU A 69 7.20 0.92 8.52
N LYS A 70 6.52 1.94 9.06
CA LYS A 70 7.16 3.18 9.52
C LYS A 70 7.90 3.02 10.85
N ARG A 71 7.37 2.26 11.80
CA ARG A 71 7.92 2.09 13.17
C ARG A 71 8.90 0.94 13.27
N SER A 72 8.53 -0.22 12.72
CA SER A 72 9.25 -1.49 12.89
C SER A 72 10.07 -1.89 11.66
N GLY A 73 9.89 -1.18 10.54
CA GLY A 73 10.71 -1.32 9.35
C GLY A 73 10.24 -2.41 8.37
N PRO A 74 10.99 -2.58 7.26
CA PRO A 74 10.56 -3.38 6.12
C PRO A 74 10.47 -4.89 6.41
N ALA A 75 11.32 -5.42 7.28
CA ALA A 75 11.29 -6.83 7.67
C ALA A 75 10.03 -7.17 8.49
N ALA A 76 9.69 -6.33 9.47
CA ALA A 76 8.46 -6.50 10.25
C ALA A 76 7.21 -6.36 9.39
N PHE A 77 7.20 -5.40 8.46
CA PHE A 77 6.12 -5.26 7.48
C PHE A 77 5.98 -6.49 6.59
N ALA A 78 7.09 -7.00 6.03
CA ALA A 78 7.06 -8.19 5.19
C ALA A 78 6.53 -9.40 5.95
N ALA A 79 6.92 -9.57 7.22
CA ALA A 79 6.40 -10.61 8.09
C ALA A 79 4.88 -10.44 8.34
N ALA A 80 4.44 -9.23 8.70
CA ALA A 80 3.02 -8.94 8.94
C ALA A 80 2.15 -9.21 7.69
N MET A 81 2.64 -8.86 6.50
CA MET A 81 1.92 -9.06 5.23
C MET A 81 1.69 -10.55 4.87
N VAL A 82 2.47 -11.46 5.44
CA VAL A 82 2.40 -12.92 5.17
C VAL A 82 1.95 -13.73 6.38
N SER A 83 1.49 -13.06 7.44
CA SER A 83 0.95 -13.69 8.64
C SER A 83 -0.51 -13.33 8.82
N ASP A 84 -1.26 -14.20 9.50
CA ASP A 84 -2.54 -13.82 10.08
C ASP A 84 -2.31 -13.15 11.44
N SER A 85 -2.99 -12.05 11.68
CA SER A 85 -2.96 -11.27 12.92
C SER A 85 -4.37 -10.78 13.22
N ASP A 86 -4.81 -11.04 14.44
CA ASP A 86 -6.11 -10.63 14.97
C ASP A 86 -5.88 -10.03 16.35
N THR A 87 -5.08 -8.96 16.38
CA THR A 87 -4.77 -8.21 17.60
C THR A 87 -5.27 -6.78 17.47
N PRO A 88 -5.50 -6.05 18.58
CA PRO A 88 -5.96 -4.66 18.52
C PRO A 88 -5.06 -3.74 17.69
N GLU A 89 -3.76 -4.06 17.57
CA GLU A 89 -2.80 -3.27 16.79
C GLU A 89 -2.85 -3.61 15.30
N ILE A 90 -3.06 -4.88 14.96
CA ILE A 90 -3.02 -5.39 13.58
C ILE A 90 -4.09 -6.46 13.40
N ILE A 91 -5.16 -6.08 12.70
CA ILE A 91 -6.13 -7.01 12.11
C ILE A 91 -5.77 -7.14 10.63
N TRP A 92 -5.16 -8.27 10.27
CA TRP A 92 -4.73 -8.57 8.91
C TRP A 92 -4.71 -10.08 8.70
N THR A 93 -5.23 -10.53 7.57
CA THR A 93 -5.21 -11.96 7.21
C THR A 93 -4.80 -12.18 5.77
N HIS A 94 -4.39 -13.41 5.46
CA HIS A 94 -4.20 -13.87 4.09
C HIS A 94 -5.44 -13.65 3.22
N LYS A 95 -6.64 -13.79 3.80
CA LYS A 95 -7.90 -13.50 3.10
C LYS A 95 -8.01 -12.03 2.73
N MET A 96 -7.75 -11.12 3.67
CA MET A 96 -7.74 -9.68 3.39
C MET A 96 -6.70 -9.32 2.33
N ARG A 97 -5.53 -9.96 2.35
CA ARG A 97 -4.52 -9.76 1.31
C ARG A 97 -4.98 -10.24 -0.07
N ALA A 98 -5.46 -11.46 -0.17
CA ALA A 98 -5.79 -12.08 -1.45
C ALA A 98 -7.10 -11.53 -2.04
N GLU A 99 -8.16 -11.49 -1.24
CA GLU A 99 -9.52 -11.18 -1.70
C GLU A 99 -9.82 -9.68 -1.74
N ASN A 100 -9.17 -8.87 -0.90
CA ASN A 100 -9.36 -7.43 -0.89
C ASN A 100 -8.24 -6.72 -1.64
N LEU A 101 -6.99 -6.78 -1.15
CA LEU A 101 -5.87 -6.02 -1.71
C LEU A 101 -5.51 -6.47 -3.13
N ILE A 102 -5.03 -7.71 -3.30
CA ILE A 102 -4.50 -8.19 -4.58
C ILE A 102 -5.60 -8.17 -5.65
N ARG A 103 -6.80 -8.65 -5.31
CA ARG A 103 -7.94 -8.66 -6.23
C ARG A 103 -8.30 -7.26 -6.73
N GLN A 104 -8.49 -6.29 -5.84
CA GLN A 104 -8.90 -4.94 -6.24
C GLN A 104 -7.79 -4.23 -7.04
N VAL A 105 -6.52 -4.44 -6.68
CA VAL A 105 -5.39 -3.87 -7.43
C VAL A 105 -5.28 -4.47 -8.83
N LEU A 106 -5.46 -5.79 -8.98
CA LEU A 106 -5.48 -6.43 -10.30
C LEU A 106 -6.68 -5.98 -11.14
N GLN A 107 -7.85 -5.76 -10.53
CA GLN A 107 -9.01 -5.20 -11.21
C GLN A 107 -8.73 -3.78 -11.72
N HIS A 108 -8.06 -2.94 -10.92
CA HIS A 108 -7.65 -1.58 -11.34
C HIS A 108 -6.63 -1.60 -12.48
N LEU A 109 -5.66 -2.52 -12.42
CA LEU A 109 -4.66 -2.70 -13.48
C LEU A 109 -5.28 -3.20 -14.80
N GLY A 110 -6.44 -3.86 -14.74
CA GLY A 110 -7.15 -4.35 -15.91
C GLY A 110 -6.30 -5.30 -16.76
N ASP A 111 -6.21 -5.02 -18.06
CA ASP A 111 -5.42 -5.81 -19.02
C ASP A 111 -3.94 -5.38 -19.12
N PHE A 112 -3.53 -4.36 -18.36
CA PHE A 112 -2.17 -3.83 -18.42
C PHE A 112 -1.08 -4.88 -18.15
N PRO A 113 -1.20 -5.78 -17.14
CA PRO A 113 -0.22 -6.83 -16.93
C PRO A 113 -0.04 -7.73 -18.16
N GLN A 114 -1.14 -8.06 -18.85
CA GLN A 114 -1.12 -8.86 -20.07
C GLN A 114 -0.48 -8.09 -21.23
N LYS A 115 -0.85 -6.83 -21.43
CA LYS A 115 -0.23 -5.95 -22.43
C LYS A 115 1.28 -5.84 -22.22
N LEU A 116 1.74 -5.68 -20.99
CA LEU A 116 3.16 -5.56 -20.67
C LEU A 116 3.95 -6.83 -21.01
N THR A 117 3.37 -8.02 -20.86
CA THR A 117 4.01 -9.28 -21.28
C THR A 117 4.19 -9.39 -22.80
N GLN A 118 3.30 -8.77 -23.57
CA GLN A 118 3.35 -8.75 -25.04
C GLN A 118 4.23 -7.60 -25.56
N TYR A 119 4.19 -6.45 -24.87
CA TYR A 119 4.83 -5.20 -25.27
C TYR A 119 5.55 -4.58 -24.07
N CYS A 120 6.81 -4.96 -23.85
CA CYS A 120 7.58 -4.52 -22.67
C CYS A 120 7.86 -3.01 -22.58
N HIS A 121 7.60 -2.26 -23.66
CA HIS A 121 7.78 -0.80 -23.73
C HIS A 121 6.47 -0.02 -23.54
N VAL A 122 5.34 -0.71 -23.33
CA VAL A 122 4.06 -0.04 -23.09
C VAL A 122 4.13 0.75 -21.79
N LEU A 123 3.70 2.02 -21.85
CA LEU A 123 3.65 2.89 -20.68
C LEU A 123 2.33 2.71 -19.95
N TYR A 124 2.39 2.71 -18.62
CA TYR A 124 1.20 2.72 -17.79
C TYR A 124 0.56 4.11 -17.83
N ASP A 125 -0.70 4.20 -18.24
CA ASP A 125 -1.48 5.42 -18.14
C ASP A 125 -2.01 5.53 -16.70
N TYR A 126 -1.42 6.45 -15.93
CA TYR A 126 -1.70 6.53 -14.50
C TYR A 126 -3.09 7.06 -14.22
N ALA A 127 -3.92 6.23 -13.61
CA ALA A 127 -5.14 6.63 -12.94
C ALA A 127 -5.04 6.29 -11.43
N PRO A 128 -5.37 7.23 -10.53
CA PRO A 128 -5.39 6.93 -9.10
C PRO A 128 -6.48 5.90 -8.81
N MET A 129 -6.08 4.80 -8.15
CA MET A 129 -7.00 3.77 -7.71
C MET A 129 -7.90 4.29 -6.56
N PRO A 130 -9.19 3.96 -6.52
CA PRO A 130 -10.02 4.20 -5.35
C PRO A 130 -9.49 3.42 -4.13
N PRO A 131 -9.80 3.86 -2.89
CA PRO A 131 -9.38 3.14 -1.69
C PRO A 131 -9.85 1.68 -1.70
N VAL A 132 -8.97 0.77 -1.27
CA VAL A 132 -9.27 -0.64 -1.10
C VAL A 132 -10.25 -0.79 0.06
N THR A 133 -11.35 -1.49 -0.19
CA THR A 133 -12.33 -1.79 0.85
C THR A 133 -11.94 -3.05 1.61
N TYR A 134 -11.91 -2.96 2.94
CA TYR A 134 -11.70 -4.07 3.87
C TYR A 134 -12.96 -4.25 4.74
N PRO A 135 -13.89 -5.15 4.36
CA PRO A 135 -15.11 -5.38 5.13
C PRO A 135 -14.87 -5.75 6.60
N GLU A 136 -13.77 -6.45 6.87
CA GLU A 136 -13.35 -6.91 8.19
C GLU A 136 -13.00 -5.75 9.13
N LEU A 137 -12.68 -4.57 8.59
CA LEU A 137 -12.26 -3.40 9.36
C LEU A 137 -13.35 -2.33 9.48
N ARG A 138 -14.58 -2.58 9.01
CA ARG A 138 -15.63 -1.54 8.95
C ARG A 138 -16.03 -1.01 10.32
N ASP A 139 -16.14 -1.90 11.30
CA ASP A 139 -16.56 -1.57 12.67
C ASP A 139 -15.36 -1.40 13.62
N GLU A 140 -14.14 -1.56 13.10
CA GLU A 140 -12.90 -1.47 13.87
C GLU A 140 -12.41 -0.03 13.98
N MET A 141 -12.27 0.46 15.21
CA MET A 141 -11.70 1.78 15.47
C MET A 141 -10.18 1.67 15.55
N TRP A 142 -9.48 2.11 14.50
CA TRP A 142 -8.04 2.22 14.57
C TRP A 142 -7.63 3.46 15.39
N CYS A 143 -7.09 3.20 16.58
CA CYS A 143 -6.64 4.24 17.51
C CYS A 143 -5.11 4.25 17.55
N HIS A 144 -4.50 5.31 17.01
CA HIS A 144 -3.04 5.56 17.04
C HIS A 144 -2.36 5.39 18.43
N HIS A 145 -3.14 5.46 19.52
CA HIS A 145 -2.68 5.70 20.90
C HIS A 145 -2.79 4.51 21.86
N TYR A 146 -3.15 3.29 21.43
CA TYR A 146 -3.18 2.16 22.38
C TYR A 146 -1.79 1.76 22.90
N TYR A 147 -0.68 2.20 22.27
CA TYR A 147 0.71 1.89 22.69
C TYR A 147 1.75 2.98 22.38
#